data_AF-A0A954P4V8-F1
#
_entry.id   AF-A0A954P4V8-F1
#
_cell.length_a   1.000
_cell.length_b   1.000
_cell.length_c   1.000
_cell.angle_alpha   90.00
_cell.angle_beta   90.00
_cell.angle_gamma   90.00
#
_symmetry.space_group_name_H-M   'P 1'
#
loop_
_entity.id
_entity.type
_entity.pdbx_description
1 polymer ?
#
loop_
_entity_poly.entity_id
_entity_poly.type
_entity_poly.pdbx_seq_one_letter_code
_entity_poly.pdbx_strand_id
1 'polypeptide(L)'
;MGRWSLESVNGVSQPLDAPTFGTNFHAFFRLRYTPVMMDRFVETPKLDWHETIMMKEHHKNECWTFETNMYAHNPCSKTLLIWPRRYVEAYNHAAGRPYNDKGSSQLLDKNGQPVRVQDLGMNIADNGAKADAVRDYLKSKGGILQIEIHDIPSINTPKDDERKERLLVFDCGLEGGSLRLKAEQYLDVDGSKPRGEWGRGFKMTTGTIWDKGVFKEVAPPQIVSMQRAAVFTSGECW
;
A
#
# COMPACT_ATOMS: atom_id res chain seq x y z
N MET A 1 -20.95 0.07 19.35
CA MET A 1 -20.15 -0.67 18.36
C MET A 1 -18.69 -0.55 18.70
N GLY A 2 -17.91 -1.61 18.48
CA GLY A 2 -16.45 -1.51 18.58
C GLY A 2 -15.93 -0.43 17.63
N ARG A 3 -14.78 0.16 17.97
CA ARG A 3 -14.21 1.27 17.21
C ARG A 3 -12.76 1.02 16.82
N TRP A 4 -12.41 1.43 15.62
CA TRP A 4 -11.04 1.51 15.14
C TRP A 4 -10.50 2.92 15.33
N SER A 5 -9.24 3.04 15.73
CA SER A 5 -8.50 4.29 15.73
C SER A 5 -7.12 4.07 15.12
N LEU A 6 -6.77 4.85 14.10
CA LEU A 6 -5.41 4.89 13.56
C LEU A 6 -4.50 5.60 14.59
N GLU A 7 -3.54 4.88 15.14
CA GLU A 7 -2.57 5.43 16.10
C GLU A 7 -1.42 6.15 15.38
N SER A 8 -0.98 5.58 14.26
CA SER A 8 0.10 6.14 13.46
C SER A 8 0.07 5.61 12.04
N VAL A 9 0.53 6.44 11.10
CA VAL A 9 0.90 6.04 9.74
C VAL A 9 2.27 6.63 9.43
N ASN A 10 3.24 5.78 9.08
CA ASN A 10 4.63 6.18 8.85
C ASN A 10 5.17 5.54 7.57
N GLY A 11 6.22 6.14 6.99
CA GLY A 11 6.85 5.65 5.78
C GLY A 11 8.35 5.49 5.93
N VAL A 12 8.93 4.48 5.27
CA VAL A 12 10.38 4.38 5.02
C VAL A 12 10.62 4.07 3.54
N SER A 13 11.73 4.55 3.01
CA SER A 13 12.07 4.36 1.60
C SER A 13 13.53 3.96 1.43
N GLN A 14 13.81 3.07 0.49
CA GLN A 14 15.16 2.69 0.11
C GLN A 14 15.30 2.68 -1.42
N PRO A 15 16.42 3.17 -1.98
CA PRO A 15 16.80 2.92 -3.36
C PRO A 15 16.58 1.47 -3.83
N LEU A 16 16.04 1.30 -5.05
CA LEU A 16 16.01 0.02 -5.75
C LEU A 16 16.78 0.13 -7.07
N ASP A 17 17.90 -0.59 -7.15
CA ASP A 17 18.87 -0.50 -8.25
C ASP A 17 18.92 -1.72 -9.16
N ALA A 18 18.21 -2.81 -8.87
CA ALA A 18 18.04 -3.96 -9.77
C ALA A 18 16.88 -4.87 -9.34
N PRO A 19 16.15 -5.52 -10.27
CA PRO A 19 16.23 -5.38 -11.73
C PRO A 19 15.58 -4.10 -12.26
N THR A 20 14.65 -3.49 -11.52
CA THR A 20 13.95 -2.24 -11.90
C THR A 20 14.60 -1.01 -11.28
N PHE A 21 14.41 0.17 -11.85
CA PHE A 21 14.87 1.45 -11.29
C PHE A 21 13.72 2.16 -10.59
N GLY A 22 13.90 2.36 -9.28
CA GLY A 22 12.85 2.96 -8.45
C GLY A 22 13.23 2.99 -6.99
N THR A 23 12.22 2.79 -6.14
CA THR A 23 12.33 2.85 -4.68
C THR A 23 11.53 1.71 -4.07
N ASN A 24 12.05 1.06 -3.04
CA ASN A 24 11.26 0.28 -2.09
C ASN A 24 10.62 1.25 -1.12
N PHE A 25 9.30 1.34 -1.11
CA PHE A 25 8.56 2.20 -0.19
C PHE A 25 7.68 1.34 0.71
N HIS A 26 7.84 1.48 2.02
CA HIS A 26 7.05 0.75 3.00
C HIS A 26 6.23 1.74 3.82
N ALA A 27 4.91 1.57 3.81
CA ALA A 27 3.97 2.34 4.61
C ALA A 27 3.44 1.46 5.75
N PHE A 28 3.58 1.94 6.99
CA PHE A 28 3.19 1.22 8.19
C PHE A 28 1.98 1.87 8.84
N PHE A 29 0.89 1.14 8.95
CA PHE A 29 -0.34 1.53 9.62
C PHE A 29 -0.45 0.80 10.95
N ARG A 30 -0.74 1.52 12.03
CA ARG A 30 -0.99 0.95 13.34
C ARG A 30 -2.41 1.28 13.78
N LEU A 31 -3.30 0.31 13.77
CA LEU A 31 -4.72 0.50 14.06
C LEU A 31 -5.10 -0.18 15.37
N ARG A 32 -5.64 0.56 16.33
CA ARG A 32 -6.19 -0.01 17.57
C ARG A 32 -7.67 -0.30 17.40
N TYR A 33 -8.10 -1.49 17.82
CA TYR A 33 -9.51 -1.81 18.01
C TYR A 33 -9.88 -1.76 19.49
N THR A 34 -10.90 -0.97 19.81
CA THR A 34 -11.52 -0.93 21.15
C THR A 34 -12.87 -1.63 21.09
N PRO A 35 -13.05 -2.79 21.75
CA PRO A 35 -14.31 -3.51 21.72
C PRO A 35 -15.37 -2.80 22.59
N VAL A 36 -16.63 -3.04 22.28
CA VAL A 36 -17.77 -2.70 23.12
C VAL A 36 -18.51 -3.98 23.46
N MET A 37 -18.84 -4.16 24.74
CA MET A 37 -19.46 -5.38 25.24
C MET A 37 -20.80 -5.65 24.52
N MET A 38 -21.04 -6.91 24.12
CA MET A 38 -22.26 -7.39 23.45
C MET A 38 -22.57 -6.83 22.05
N ASP A 39 -21.64 -6.12 21.41
CA ASP A 39 -21.87 -5.62 20.05
C ASP A 39 -21.25 -6.52 18.96
N ARG A 40 -21.66 -6.30 17.71
CA ARG A 40 -21.05 -6.90 16.52
C ARG A 40 -19.62 -6.36 16.32
N PHE A 41 -18.77 -7.20 15.75
CA PHE A 41 -17.46 -6.76 15.30
C PHE A 41 -17.62 -5.74 14.17
N VAL A 42 -16.85 -4.66 14.23
CA VAL A 42 -16.80 -3.65 13.17
C VAL A 42 -15.54 -3.87 12.37
N GLU A 43 -15.69 -3.96 11.05
CA GLU A 43 -14.56 -4.12 10.15
C GLU A 43 -13.59 -2.94 10.19
N THR A 44 -12.32 -3.23 9.87
CA THR A 44 -11.31 -2.18 9.71
C THR A 44 -11.79 -1.13 8.69
N PRO A 45 -11.57 0.18 8.94
CA PRO A 45 -11.87 1.20 7.94
C PRO A 45 -11.16 0.90 6.62
N LYS A 46 -11.77 1.31 5.51
CA LYS A 46 -11.18 1.13 4.19
C LYS A 46 -9.87 1.90 4.08
N LEU A 47 -8.91 1.30 3.38
CA LEU A 47 -7.69 1.98 3.00
C LEU A 47 -8.02 3.13 2.04
N ASP A 48 -7.40 4.27 2.31
CA ASP A 48 -7.46 5.42 1.43
C ASP A 48 -6.06 5.70 0.87
N TRP A 49 -5.72 5.06 -0.24
CA TRP A 49 -4.39 5.14 -0.88
C TRP A 49 -4.50 5.99 -2.15
N HIS A 50 -4.37 7.30 -2.01
CA HIS A 50 -4.40 8.20 -3.18
C HIS A 50 -3.02 8.33 -3.81
N GLU A 51 -2.98 8.19 -5.13
CA GLU A 51 -1.80 8.45 -5.94
C GLU A 51 -2.10 9.48 -7.02
N THR A 52 -1.15 10.39 -7.23
CA THR A 52 -1.07 11.23 -8.43
C THR A 52 0.19 10.85 -9.20
N ILE A 53 0.01 10.32 -10.40
CA ILE A 53 1.09 9.93 -11.31
C ILE A 53 1.16 10.97 -12.42
N MET A 54 2.29 11.68 -12.51
CA MET A 54 2.58 12.61 -13.59
C MET A 54 3.78 12.09 -14.38
N MET A 55 3.64 11.97 -15.70
CA MET A 55 4.66 11.42 -16.59
C MET A 55 4.93 12.36 -17.75
N LYS A 56 6.21 12.53 -18.12
CA LYS A 56 6.65 13.09 -19.40
C LYS A 56 7.39 12.00 -20.18
N GLU A 57 7.00 11.84 -21.44
CA GLU A 57 7.66 10.97 -22.40
C GLU A 57 8.39 11.84 -23.42
N HIS A 58 9.65 12.17 -23.14
CA HIS A 58 10.47 13.09 -23.96
C HIS A 58 10.58 12.65 -25.42
N HIS A 59 10.72 11.35 -25.65
CA HIS A 59 10.81 10.75 -26.99
C HIS A 59 9.53 10.91 -27.84
N LYS A 60 8.38 11.22 -27.21
CA LYS A 60 7.11 11.52 -27.91
C LYS A 60 6.71 12.99 -27.84
N ASN A 61 7.41 13.78 -27.02
CA ASN A 61 6.97 15.12 -26.63
C ASN A 61 5.55 15.14 -26.04
N GLU A 62 5.20 14.12 -25.25
CA GLU A 62 3.88 13.95 -24.63
C GLU A 62 3.97 13.92 -23.10
N CYS A 63 2.90 14.36 -22.43
CA CYS A 63 2.75 14.22 -20.99
C CYS A 63 1.33 13.75 -20.63
N TRP A 64 1.21 13.07 -19.50
CA TRP A 64 -0.08 12.63 -18.97
C TRP A 64 -0.11 12.65 -17.44
N THR A 65 -1.31 12.75 -16.88
CA THR A 65 -1.54 12.70 -15.43
C THR A 65 -2.66 11.72 -15.12
N PHE A 66 -2.48 10.93 -14.06
CA PHE A 66 -3.50 10.03 -13.55
C PHE A 66 -3.59 10.19 -12.04
N GLU A 67 -4.80 10.41 -11.53
CA GLU A 67 -5.06 10.60 -10.11
C GLU A 67 -6.21 9.68 -9.69
N THR A 68 -6.00 8.87 -8.65
CA THR A 68 -7.04 7.98 -8.14
C THR A 68 -6.73 7.48 -6.74
N ASN A 69 -7.75 7.00 -6.03
CA ASN A 69 -7.55 6.08 -4.92
C ASN A 69 -7.25 4.69 -5.47
N MET A 70 -6.00 4.26 -5.37
CA MET A 70 -5.52 2.98 -5.90
C MET A 70 -6.20 1.77 -5.25
N TYR A 71 -6.63 1.88 -4.00
CA TYR A 71 -7.37 0.80 -3.34
C TYR A 71 -8.78 0.65 -3.91
N ALA A 72 -9.50 1.74 -4.14
CA ALA A 72 -10.80 1.70 -4.82
C ALA A 72 -10.67 1.29 -6.30
N HIS A 73 -9.55 1.67 -6.92
CA HIS A 73 -9.26 1.39 -8.33
C HIS A 73 -8.86 -0.07 -8.60
N ASN A 74 -8.06 -0.67 -7.71
CA ASN A 74 -7.60 -2.06 -7.82
C ASN A 74 -7.19 -2.63 -6.44
N PRO A 75 -8.15 -3.05 -5.61
CA PRO A 75 -7.89 -3.52 -4.25
C PRO A 75 -7.11 -4.84 -4.20
N CYS A 76 -7.12 -5.60 -5.29
CA CYS A 76 -6.41 -6.87 -5.44
C CYS A 76 -5.05 -6.70 -6.15
N SER A 77 -4.55 -5.48 -6.31
CA SER A 77 -3.17 -5.26 -6.77
C SER A 77 -2.19 -5.90 -5.79
N LYS A 78 -1.06 -6.42 -6.28
CA LYS A 78 -0.05 -7.06 -5.41
C LYS A 78 0.37 -6.15 -4.25
N THR A 79 0.53 -4.85 -4.49
CA THR A 79 0.90 -3.86 -3.47
C THR A 79 -0.17 -3.75 -2.37
N LEU A 80 -1.46 -3.73 -2.73
CA LEU A 80 -2.54 -3.45 -1.78
C LEU A 80 -3.25 -4.69 -1.24
N LEU A 81 -2.94 -5.88 -1.77
CA LEU A 81 -3.58 -7.15 -1.41
C LEU A 81 -3.44 -7.54 0.07
N ILE A 82 -2.43 -7.01 0.76
CA ILE A 82 -2.30 -7.20 2.20
C ILE A 82 -3.48 -6.59 2.99
N TRP A 83 -4.09 -5.50 2.49
CA TRP A 83 -5.23 -4.86 3.15
C TRP A 83 -6.46 -5.76 3.25
N PRO A 84 -6.97 -6.36 2.15
CA PRO A 84 -8.09 -7.27 2.25
C PRO A 84 -7.73 -8.57 2.98
N ARG A 85 -6.46 -8.99 2.95
CA ARG A 85 -5.98 -10.21 3.63
C ARG A 85 -5.54 -10.00 5.07
N ARG A 86 -5.65 -8.78 5.61
CA ARG A 86 -5.05 -8.35 6.88
C ARG A 86 -5.25 -9.32 8.05
N TYR A 87 -6.44 -9.92 8.20
CA TYR A 87 -6.70 -10.87 9.29
C TYR A 87 -6.13 -12.25 9.02
N VAL A 88 -6.22 -12.73 7.77
CA VAL A 88 -5.63 -14.01 7.36
C VAL A 88 -4.12 -13.96 7.59
N GLU A 89 -3.47 -12.87 7.19
CA GLU A 89 -2.03 -12.73 7.34
C GLU A 89 -1.62 -12.43 8.79
N ALA A 90 -2.45 -11.73 9.58
CA ALA A 90 -2.19 -11.59 11.02
C ALA A 90 -2.22 -12.94 11.75
N TYR A 91 -3.14 -13.84 11.38
CA TYR A 91 -3.14 -15.22 11.89
C TYR A 91 -1.88 -15.97 11.43
N ASN A 92 -1.56 -15.93 10.14
CA ASN A 92 -0.38 -16.62 9.58
C ASN A 92 0.91 -16.14 10.26
N HIS A 93 1.04 -14.83 10.49
CA HIS A 93 2.16 -14.24 11.22
C HIS A 93 2.23 -14.77 12.67
N ALA A 94 1.12 -14.79 13.41
CA ALA A 94 1.08 -15.37 14.76
C ALA A 94 1.44 -16.86 14.77
N ALA A 95 1.12 -17.59 13.70
CA ALA A 95 1.46 -18.99 13.49
C ALA A 95 2.90 -19.22 12.99
N GLY A 96 3.72 -18.17 12.87
CA GLY A 96 5.10 -18.25 12.40
C GLY A 96 5.23 -18.61 10.91
N ARG A 97 4.17 -18.41 10.12
CA ARG A 97 4.19 -18.67 8.68
C ARG A 97 4.65 -17.41 7.94
N PRO A 98 5.69 -17.48 7.10
CA PRO A 98 6.14 -16.32 6.34
C PRO A 98 5.08 -15.92 5.32
N TYR A 99 4.88 -14.61 5.17
CA TYR A 99 4.18 -14.04 4.04
C TYR A 99 5.22 -13.57 3.02
N ASN A 100 5.15 -14.12 1.80
CA ASN A 100 6.19 -13.93 0.78
C ASN A 100 5.79 -12.87 -0.28
N ASP A 101 4.70 -12.15 -0.07
CA ASP A 101 4.25 -11.10 -0.98
C ASP A 101 4.52 -9.70 -0.39
N LYS A 102 4.04 -8.66 -1.08
CA LYS A 102 4.23 -7.27 -0.69
C LYS A 102 3.47 -6.90 0.58
N GLY A 103 4.21 -6.66 1.65
CA GLY A 103 3.70 -6.13 2.92
C GLY A 103 3.59 -7.20 4.00
N SER A 104 2.98 -6.85 5.13
CA SER A 104 2.77 -7.75 6.25
C SER A 104 1.60 -7.30 7.11
N SER A 105 1.05 -8.21 7.93
CA SER A 105 0.02 -7.88 8.91
C SER A 105 0.29 -8.66 10.19
N GLN A 106 0.27 -7.97 11.32
CA GLN A 106 0.57 -8.53 12.63
C GLN A 106 -0.49 -8.10 13.64
N LEU A 107 -1.02 -9.07 14.39
CA LEU A 107 -1.90 -8.83 15.53
C LEU A 107 -1.07 -8.68 16.82
N LEU A 108 -1.28 -7.57 17.51
CA LEU A 108 -0.76 -7.30 18.83
C LEU A 108 -1.91 -7.20 19.84
N ASP A 109 -1.64 -7.55 21.08
CA ASP A 109 -2.57 -7.37 22.18
C ASP A 109 -2.75 -5.87 22.50
N LYS A 110 -3.64 -5.57 23.46
CA LYS A 110 -3.91 -4.19 23.90
C LYS A 110 -2.68 -3.43 24.43
N ASN A 111 -1.65 -4.17 24.87
CA ASN A 111 -0.39 -3.64 25.40
C ASN A 111 0.72 -3.58 24.33
N GLY A 112 0.41 -3.94 23.08
CA GLY A 112 1.35 -3.93 21.97
C GLY A 112 2.27 -5.14 21.89
N GLN A 113 1.99 -6.23 22.62
CA GLN A 113 2.75 -7.48 22.54
C GLN A 113 2.19 -8.39 21.43
N PRO A 114 3.03 -9.12 20.68
CA PRO A 114 2.55 -10.07 19.67
C PRO A 114 1.59 -11.10 20.25
N VAL A 115 0.42 -11.28 19.62
CA VAL A 115 -0.53 -12.32 20.00
C VAL A 115 0.00 -13.68 19.56
N ARG A 116 -0.09 -14.67 20.45
CA ARG A 116 0.35 -16.03 20.17
C ARG A 116 -0.73 -16.80 19.43
N VAL A 117 -0.36 -17.69 18.53
CA VAL A 117 -1.34 -18.52 17.78
C VAL A 117 -2.23 -19.37 18.70
N GLN A 118 -1.76 -19.75 19.90
CA GLN A 118 -2.58 -20.47 20.87
C GLN A 118 -3.81 -19.68 21.32
N ASP A 119 -3.73 -18.35 21.35
CA ASP A 119 -4.85 -17.47 21.69
C ASP A 119 -5.86 -17.31 20.55
N LEU A 120 -5.51 -17.74 19.33
CA LEU A 120 -6.32 -17.67 18.12
C LEU A 120 -6.86 -19.04 17.69
N GLY A 121 -6.39 -20.12 18.32
CA GLY A 121 -6.62 -21.49 17.86
C GLY A 121 -5.54 -21.96 16.89
N MET A 122 -4.96 -23.12 17.16
CA MET A 122 -3.85 -23.67 16.37
C MET A 122 -4.32 -24.41 15.11
N ASN A 123 -3.48 -24.43 14.09
CA ASN A 123 -3.62 -25.26 12.88
C ASN A 123 -4.92 -25.04 12.07
N ILE A 124 -5.48 -23.83 12.07
CA ILE A 124 -6.61 -23.49 11.22
C ILE A 124 -6.14 -23.47 9.76
N ALA A 125 -6.75 -24.31 8.92
CA ALA A 125 -6.40 -24.44 7.51
C ALA A 125 -7.13 -23.41 6.63
N ASP A 126 -8.44 -23.27 6.82
CA ASP A 126 -9.32 -22.39 6.04
C ASP A 126 -9.05 -20.90 6.32
N ASN A 127 -8.99 -20.09 5.26
CA ASN A 127 -8.70 -18.67 5.39
C ASN A 127 -9.86 -17.87 6.01
N GLY A 128 -11.11 -18.27 5.76
CA GLY A 128 -12.27 -17.67 6.42
C GLY A 128 -12.19 -17.85 7.93
N ALA A 129 -11.96 -19.09 8.38
CA ALA A 129 -11.80 -19.42 9.79
C ALA A 129 -10.60 -18.72 10.46
N LYS A 130 -9.48 -18.53 9.74
CA LYS A 130 -8.34 -17.74 10.24
C LYS A 130 -8.71 -16.28 10.48
N ALA A 131 -9.40 -15.68 9.50
CA ALA A 131 -9.84 -14.30 9.60
C ALA A 131 -10.83 -14.14 10.77
N ASP A 132 -11.77 -15.07 10.91
CA ASP A 132 -12.75 -15.07 12.00
C ASP A 132 -12.10 -15.24 13.38
N ALA A 133 -11.09 -16.09 13.51
CA ALA A 133 -10.31 -16.21 14.75
C ALA A 133 -9.68 -14.87 15.19
N VAL A 134 -9.15 -14.09 14.24
CA VAL A 134 -8.60 -12.76 14.53
C VAL A 134 -9.70 -11.75 14.86
N ARG A 135 -10.82 -11.77 14.13
CA ARG A 135 -11.98 -10.91 14.43
C ARG A 135 -12.54 -11.20 15.82
N ASP A 136 -12.68 -12.46 16.20
CA ASP A 136 -13.19 -12.90 17.50
C ASP A 136 -12.24 -12.52 18.63
N TYR A 137 -10.92 -12.63 18.41
CA TYR A 137 -9.92 -12.11 19.35
C TYR A 137 -10.09 -10.61 19.56
N LEU A 138 -10.13 -9.82 18.47
CA LEU A 138 -10.29 -8.36 18.56
C LEU A 138 -11.61 -7.97 19.22
N LYS A 139 -12.71 -8.65 18.88
CA LYS A 139 -14.03 -8.44 19.47
C LYS A 139 -14.05 -8.69 20.98
N SER A 140 -13.33 -9.70 21.46
CA SER A 140 -13.34 -10.08 22.88
C SER A 140 -12.31 -9.33 23.72
N LYS A 141 -11.09 -9.15 23.21
CA LYS A 141 -9.93 -8.63 23.97
C LYS A 141 -9.49 -7.23 23.54
N GLY A 142 -9.96 -6.76 22.39
CA GLY A 142 -9.34 -5.63 21.71
C GLY A 142 -7.95 -5.98 21.19
N GLY A 143 -7.23 -4.99 20.68
CA GLY A 143 -5.87 -5.19 20.22
C GLY A 143 -5.44 -4.14 19.21
N ILE A 144 -4.30 -4.40 18.58
CA ILE A 144 -3.71 -3.53 17.58
C ILE A 144 -3.38 -4.37 16.35
N LEU A 145 -3.82 -3.92 15.19
CA LEU A 145 -3.43 -4.47 13.90
C LEU A 145 -2.35 -3.57 13.31
N GLN A 146 -1.15 -4.12 13.13
CA GLN A 146 -0.05 -3.45 12.45
C GLN A 146 0.04 -3.99 11.03
N ILE A 147 -0.18 -3.12 10.04
CA ILE A 147 -0.20 -3.47 8.63
C ILE A 147 0.92 -2.70 7.93
N GLU A 148 1.74 -3.42 7.17
CA GLU A 148 2.74 -2.87 6.28
C GLU A 148 2.27 -3.07 4.84
N ILE A 149 2.30 -1.98 4.05
CA ILE A 149 2.17 -2.03 2.60
C ILE A 149 3.54 -1.78 1.99
N HIS A 150 4.04 -2.73 1.20
CA HIS A 150 5.30 -2.60 0.46
C HIS A 150 5.01 -2.27 -1.01
N ASP A 151 5.25 -1.03 -1.40
CA ASP A 151 5.19 -0.62 -2.78
C ASP A 151 6.58 -0.53 -3.44
N ILE A 152 6.62 -0.79 -4.75
CA ILE A 152 7.84 -0.68 -5.55
C ILE A 152 7.55 0.25 -6.74
N PRO A 153 7.38 1.55 -6.48
CA PRO A 153 7.18 2.53 -7.54
C PRO A 153 8.45 2.59 -8.39
N SER A 154 8.30 2.21 -9.66
CA SER A 154 9.40 2.14 -10.63
C SER A 154 8.91 2.52 -12.03
N ILE A 155 9.85 2.89 -12.90
CA ILE A 155 9.61 3.00 -14.35
C ILE A 155 10.35 1.84 -15.01
N ASN A 156 9.76 1.28 -16.07
CA ASN A 156 10.46 0.29 -16.89
C ASN A 156 11.75 0.90 -17.44
N THR A 157 12.83 0.12 -17.46
CA THR A 157 14.08 0.52 -18.09
C THR A 157 13.80 1.02 -19.51
N PRO A 158 14.15 2.28 -19.83
CA PRO A 158 13.98 2.81 -21.17
C PRO A 158 14.89 2.08 -22.17
N LYS A 159 14.48 2.07 -23.43
CA LYS A 159 15.39 1.77 -24.56
C LYS A 159 16.36 2.92 -24.78
N ASP A 160 17.43 2.68 -25.53
CA ASP A 160 18.50 3.66 -25.77
C ASP A 160 18.03 5.01 -26.33
N ASP A 161 16.89 5.06 -27.03
CA ASP A 161 16.27 6.26 -27.60
C ASP A 161 15.12 6.84 -26.74
N GLU A 162 14.84 6.26 -25.59
CA GLU A 162 13.75 6.68 -24.70
C GLU A 162 14.28 7.47 -23.49
N ARG A 163 13.66 8.62 -23.23
CA ARG A 163 13.75 9.32 -21.93
C ARG A 163 12.36 9.52 -21.34
N LYS A 164 12.23 9.28 -20.03
CA LYS A 164 11.00 9.40 -19.26
C LYS A 164 11.27 10.08 -17.91
N GLU A 165 10.41 11.01 -17.56
CA GLU A 165 10.42 11.71 -16.28
C GLU A 165 9.09 11.45 -15.58
N ARG A 166 9.11 11.07 -14.29
CA ARG A 166 7.90 10.85 -13.49
C ARG A 166 7.99 11.51 -12.13
N LEU A 167 6.91 12.17 -11.75
CA LEU A 167 6.59 12.49 -10.36
C LEU A 167 5.41 11.63 -9.92
N LEU A 168 5.60 10.88 -8.84
CA LEU A 168 4.56 10.11 -8.18
C LEU A 168 4.35 10.68 -6.78
N VAL A 169 3.12 11.06 -6.47
CA VAL A 169 2.73 11.59 -5.16
C VAL A 169 1.83 10.57 -4.47
N PHE A 170 2.14 10.26 -3.22
CA PHE A 170 1.36 9.41 -2.33
C PHE A 170 0.65 10.27 -1.28
N ASP A 171 -0.63 9.98 -1.05
CA ASP A 171 -1.39 10.47 0.10
C ASP A 171 -2.20 9.31 0.71
N CYS A 172 -1.63 8.65 1.71
CA CYS A 172 -2.13 7.37 2.22
C CYS A 172 -2.70 7.51 3.64
N GLY A 173 -3.90 7.01 3.87
CA GLY A 173 -4.58 7.06 5.15
C GLY A 173 -5.73 6.06 5.23
N LEU A 174 -6.74 6.39 6.03
CA LEU A 174 -7.99 5.65 6.11
C LEU A 174 -9.15 6.55 5.70
N GLU A 175 -10.19 5.96 5.14
CA GLU A 175 -11.43 6.67 4.85
C GLU A 175 -11.99 7.30 6.16
N GLY A 176 -12.23 8.62 6.13
CA GLY A 176 -12.70 9.38 7.30
C GLY A 176 -11.65 9.64 8.39
N GLY A 177 -10.40 9.21 8.22
CA GLY A 177 -9.30 9.45 9.14
C GLY A 177 -8.52 10.74 8.86
N SER A 178 -8.01 11.40 9.89
CA SER A 178 -7.20 12.62 9.76
C SER A 178 -5.70 12.37 9.61
N LEU A 179 -5.17 11.27 10.14
CA LEU A 179 -3.76 10.91 10.03
C LEU A 179 -3.48 10.33 8.64
N ARG A 180 -2.48 10.92 7.96
CA ARG A 180 -2.10 10.55 6.60
C ARG A 180 -0.58 10.59 6.44
N LEU A 181 -0.07 9.68 5.64
CA LEU A 181 1.31 9.65 5.17
C LEU A 181 1.35 10.27 3.77
N LYS A 182 2.14 11.33 3.63
CA LYS A 182 2.38 11.98 2.35
C LYS A 182 3.82 11.77 1.93
N ALA A 183 4.03 11.38 0.69
CA ALA A 183 5.36 11.18 0.13
C ALA A 183 5.36 11.50 -1.36
N GLU A 184 6.54 11.77 -1.93
CA GLU A 184 6.71 11.92 -3.36
C GLU A 184 7.97 11.19 -3.84
N GLN A 185 7.89 10.60 -5.03
CA GLN A 185 9.01 10.02 -5.74
C GLN A 185 9.19 10.73 -7.07
N TYR A 186 10.42 11.16 -7.35
CA TYR A 186 10.84 11.64 -8.66
C TYR A 186 11.78 10.63 -9.31
N LEU A 187 11.57 10.35 -10.59
CA LEU A 187 12.46 9.54 -11.43
C LEU A 187 12.69 10.25 -12.78
N ASP A 188 13.93 10.30 -13.24
CA ASP A 188 14.32 10.75 -14.58
C ASP A 188 15.27 9.71 -15.18
N VAL A 189 14.78 8.97 -16.15
CA VAL A 189 15.50 7.84 -16.77
C VAL A 189 15.73 8.13 -18.24
N ASP A 190 16.96 7.99 -18.68
CA ASP A 190 17.42 8.28 -20.04
C ASP A 190 18.20 7.08 -20.57
N GLY A 191 17.62 6.33 -21.50
CA GLY A 191 18.24 5.10 -21.99
C GLY A 191 19.53 5.33 -22.77
N SER A 192 19.76 6.55 -23.26
CA SER A 192 21.03 6.91 -23.91
C SER A 192 22.19 7.05 -22.92
N LYS A 193 21.89 7.05 -21.62
CA LYS A 193 22.86 7.24 -20.53
C LYS A 193 23.02 5.99 -19.69
N PRO A 194 24.21 5.78 -19.10
CA PRO A 194 24.42 4.77 -18.08
C PRO A 194 23.43 4.95 -16.91
N ARG A 195 22.96 3.84 -16.35
CA ARG A 195 21.99 3.82 -15.24
C ARG A 195 22.42 4.63 -14.00
N GLY A 196 23.73 4.76 -13.75
CA GLY A 196 24.27 5.57 -12.66
C GLY A 196 24.04 7.08 -12.81
N GLU A 197 23.68 7.54 -14.02
CA GLU A 197 23.36 8.94 -14.31
C GLU A 197 21.85 9.24 -14.25
N TRP A 198 21.02 8.24 -14.00
CA TRP A 198 19.57 8.44 -13.88
C TRP A 198 19.22 9.14 -12.57
N GLY A 199 18.23 10.03 -12.64
CA GLY A 199 17.74 10.79 -11.49
C GLY A 199 16.76 9.97 -10.66
N ARG A 200 16.98 9.94 -9.34
CA ARG A 200 16.03 9.40 -8.37
C ARG A 200 15.98 10.26 -7.12
N GLY A 201 14.77 10.63 -6.71
CA GLY A 201 14.51 11.30 -5.44
C GLY A 201 13.30 10.69 -4.75
N PHE A 202 13.32 10.63 -3.42
CA PHE A 202 12.16 10.26 -2.61
C PHE A 202 12.12 11.16 -1.38
N LYS A 203 10.95 11.70 -1.04
CA LYS A 203 10.75 12.56 0.14
C LYS A 203 9.48 12.17 0.87
N MET A 204 9.51 12.25 2.21
CA MET A 204 8.35 12.02 3.09
C MET A 204 7.54 13.31 3.30
N THR A 205 7.43 14.10 2.24
CA THR A 205 6.67 15.35 2.17
C THR A 205 6.18 15.52 0.74
N THR A 206 5.21 16.40 0.53
CA THR A 206 4.77 16.80 -0.81
C THR A 206 5.10 18.26 -1.04
N GLY A 207 5.35 18.63 -2.29
CA GLY A 207 5.58 20.03 -2.66
C GLY A 207 6.44 20.23 -3.89
N THR A 208 6.86 19.16 -4.58
CA THR A 208 7.53 19.33 -5.86
C THR A 208 6.59 19.97 -6.86
N ILE A 209 7.02 21.12 -7.41
CA ILE A 209 6.33 21.80 -8.51
C ILE A 209 6.59 21.01 -9.78
N TRP A 210 5.54 20.48 -10.38
CA TRP A 210 5.62 19.78 -11.66
C TRP A 210 5.32 20.74 -12.81
N ASP A 211 6.35 21.13 -13.54
CA ASP A 211 6.18 21.92 -14.76
C ASP A 211 5.89 21.01 -15.95
N LYS A 212 4.70 21.16 -16.55
CA LYS A 212 4.31 20.45 -17.77
C LYS A 212 5.05 20.95 -19.01
N GLY A 213 5.62 22.16 -19.00
CA GLY A 213 6.40 22.73 -20.10
C GLY A 213 5.65 22.77 -21.44
N VAL A 214 6.36 22.44 -22.52
CA VAL A 214 5.86 22.45 -23.92
C VAL A 214 5.29 21.10 -24.39
N PHE A 215 5.10 20.14 -23.48
CA PHE A 215 4.66 18.80 -23.83
C PHE A 215 3.18 18.79 -24.22
N LYS A 216 2.84 17.94 -25.20
CA LYS A 216 1.44 17.71 -25.58
C LYS A 216 0.76 16.84 -24.52
N GLU A 217 -0.31 17.33 -23.93
CA GLU A 217 -1.10 16.56 -22.97
C GLU A 217 -1.91 15.47 -23.69
N VAL A 218 -1.82 14.24 -23.19
CA VAL A 218 -2.55 13.07 -23.69
C VAL A 218 -3.20 12.30 -22.54
N ALA A 219 -4.14 11.41 -22.87
CA ALA A 219 -4.77 10.55 -21.87
C ALA A 219 -3.76 9.55 -21.28
N PRO A 220 -3.88 9.20 -19.98
CA PRO A 220 -3.05 8.17 -19.38
C PRO A 220 -3.30 6.80 -20.04
N PRO A 221 -2.28 5.94 -20.18
CA PRO A 221 -2.41 4.62 -20.78
C PRO A 221 -3.51 3.78 -20.11
N GLN A 222 -4.29 3.01 -20.90
CA GLN A 222 -5.39 2.18 -20.37
C GLN A 222 -4.94 1.18 -19.31
N ILE A 223 -3.71 0.66 -19.40
CA ILE A 223 -3.16 -0.26 -18.38
C ILE A 223 -3.04 0.37 -16.99
N VAL A 224 -2.93 1.71 -16.95
CA VAL A 224 -2.87 2.53 -15.73
C VAL A 224 -4.28 2.97 -15.33
N SER A 225 -5.11 3.40 -16.28
CA SER A 225 -6.39 4.08 -16.00
C SER A 225 -7.62 3.19 -15.95
N MET A 226 -7.53 1.93 -16.40
CA MET A 226 -8.67 1.00 -16.38
C MET A 226 -8.85 0.37 -14.99
N GLN A 227 -9.98 0.67 -14.36
CA GLN A 227 -10.38 0.08 -13.08
C GLN A 227 -10.49 -1.44 -13.18
N ARG A 228 -10.08 -2.14 -12.11
CA ARG A 228 -10.14 -3.60 -12.05
C ARG A 228 -11.18 -4.04 -11.03
N ALA A 229 -11.96 -5.06 -11.39
CA ALA A 229 -12.94 -5.64 -10.49
C ALA A 229 -12.25 -6.29 -9.29
N ALA A 230 -12.81 -6.06 -8.10
CA ALA A 230 -12.38 -6.75 -6.89
C ALA A 230 -12.90 -8.18 -6.88
N VAL A 231 -12.00 -9.15 -6.71
CA VAL A 231 -12.36 -10.56 -6.55
C VAL A 231 -11.71 -11.05 -5.27
N PHE A 232 -12.50 -11.07 -4.19
CA PHE A 232 -12.05 -11.51 -2.87
C PHE A 232 -12.28 -13.01 -2.67
N THR A 233 -11.35 -13.63 -1.96
CA THR A 233 -11.46 -15.01 -1.51
C THR A 233 -11.96 -15.11 -0.07
N SER A 234 -12.21 -16.32 0.43
CA SER A 234 -12.70 -16.52 1.80
C SER A 234 -11.75 -15.88 2.83
N GLY A 235 -12.31 -15.09 3.75
CA GLY A 235 -11.57 -14.35 4.76
C GLY A 235 -11.09 -12.96 4.34
N GLU A 236 -11.11 -12.66 3.04
CA GLU A 236 -10.79 -11.33 2.51
C GLU A 236 -12.00 -10.40 2.54
N CYS A 237 -11.77 -9.11 2.76
CA CYS A 237 -12.82 -8.09 2.77
C CYS A 237 -12.27 -6.72 2.37
N TRP A 238 -13.16 -5.78 2.05
CA TRP A 238 -12.78 -4.38 1.80
C TRP A 238 -12.09 -3.73 3.03
#